data_AF-A0A558DGZ1-F1
#
_entry.id   AF-A0A558DGZ1-F1
#
_cell.length_a   1.000
_cell.length_b   1.000
_cell.length_c   1.000
_cell.angle_alpha   90.00
_cell.angle_beta   90.00
_cell.angle_gamma   90.00
#
_symmetry.space_group_name_H-M   'P 1'
#
loop_
_entity.id
_entity.type
_entity.pdbx_description
1 polymer ?
#
loop_
_entity_poly.entity_id
_entity_poly.type
_entity_poly.pdbx_seq_one_letter_code
_entity_poly.pdbx_strand_id
1 'polypeptide(L)'
;MRIEGTLEKWNDARGFGFIKPKHGGQDIFIHISVFPRDGKPPQMGESLLFEIELDKDGRKRAVRVARPGLSIAPMAPAHSTERSRQAPHAQRHTRPARPERRSSLGRALPLLILVVVAAFGYQKYAHRFSGGDNWQVVDEPTTVQRVVPRSAPAPESSFRCDGRQHCSQMRSCAEAEYFLQHCPNVKMDGDGDGEPCERGPC
;
A
#
# COMPACT_ATOMS: atom_id res chain seq x y z
N MET A 1 -11.49 10.05 20.09
CA MET A 1 -12.96 10.02 19.95
C MET A 1 -13.32 9.05 18.85
N ARG A 2 -14.28 8.14 19.08
CA ARG A 2 -14.73 7.18 18.07
C ARG A 2 -15.89 7.77 17.27
N ILE A 3 -15.85 7.57 15.96
CA ILE A 3 -16.80 8.08 14.99
C ILE A 3 -17.36 6.88 14.24
N GLU A 4 -18.64 6.95 13.89
CA GLU A 4 -19.30 5.95 13.06
C GLU A 4 -19.27 6.39 11.59
N GLY A 5 -19.09 5.44 10.69
CA GLY A 5 -19.18 5.66 9.25
C GLY A 5 -19.39 4.37 8.47
N THR A 6 -19.56 4.52 7.17
CA THR A 6 -19.85 3.42 6.25
C THR A 6 -18.70 3.25 5.28
N LEU A 7 -18.25 2.01 5.06
CA LEU A 7 -17.23 1.70 4.07
C LEU A 7 -17.81 1.84 2.67
N GLU A 8 -17.49 2.91 1.95
CA GLU A 8 -18.08 3.19 0.63
C GLU A 8 -17.27 2.56 -0.50
N LYS A 9 -15.94 2.58 -0.37
CA LYS A 9 -15.02 2.06 -1.39
C LYS A 9 -14.06 1.06 -0.75
N TRP A 10 -13.90 -0.09 -1.40
CA TRP A 10 -12.94 -1.12 -0.99
C TRP A 10 -12.22 -1.70 -2.20
N ASN A 11 -10.90 -1.83 -2.10
CA ASN A 11 -10.08 -2.54 -3.08
C ASN A 11 -9.42 -3.73 -2.37
N ASP A 12 -9.93 -4.93 -2.64
CA ASP A 12 -9.46 -6.17 -2.01
C ASP A 12 -8.02 -6.52 -2.44
N ALA A 13 -7.71 -6.36 -3.73
CA ALA A 13 -6.39 -6.68 -4.29
C ALA A 13 -5.27 -5.82 -3.69
N ARG A 14 -5.57 -4.57 -3.34
CA ARG A 14 -4.61 -3.64 -2.72
C ARG A 14 -4.79 -3.48 -1.20
N GLY A 15 -5.84 -4.04 -0.62
CA GLY A 15 -6.11 -4.02 0.82
C GLY A 15 -6.37 -2.64 1.42
N PHE A 16 -7.03 -1.73 0.71
CA PHE A 16 -7.39 -0.41 1.26
C PHE A 16 -8.77 0.05 0.79
N GLY A 17 -9.32 1.03 1.50
CA GLY A 17 -10.61 1.62 1.20
C GLY A 17 -10.80 3.02 1.77
N PHE A 18 -12.03 3.50 1.66
CA PHE A 18 -12.45 4.80 2.15
C PHE A 18 -13.76 4.70 2.92
N ILE A 19 -13.79 5.26 4.12
CA ILE A 19 -14.96 5.32 4.99
C ILE A 19 -15.56 6.72 4.90
N LYS A 20 -16.88 6.76 4.73
CA LYS A 20 -17.67 7.99 4.81
C LYS A 20 -18.24 8.17 6.22
N PRO A 21 -17.83 9.20 6.97
CA PRO A 21 -18.37 9.46 8.31
C PRO A 21 -19.87 9.77 8.26
N LYS A 22 -20.64 9.27 9.23
CA LYS A 22 -22.09 9.57 9.34
C LYS A 22 -22.38 11.06 9.55
N HIS A 23 -21.49 11.76 10.26
CA HIS A 23 -21.62 13.20 10.51
C HIS A 23 -21.24 14.06 9.30
N GLY A 24 -20.99 13.46 8.14
CA GLY A 24 -20.49 14.13 6.95
C GLY A 24 -19.01 14.50 7.06
N GLY A 25 -18.46 15.04 5.96
CA GLY A 25 -17.06 15.43 5.87
C GLY A 25 -16.31 14.72 4.76
N GLN A 26 -14.97 14.75 4.85
CA GLN A 26 -14.09 14.11 3.89
C GLN A 26 -14.01 12.59 4.11
N ASP A 27 -13.82 11.86 3.02
CA ASP A 27 -13.56 10.42 3.03
C ASP A 27 -12.30 10.11 3.84
N ILE A 28 -12.38 9.13 4.73
CA ILE A 28 -11.28 8.74 5.62
C ILE A 28 -10.62 7.49 5.06
N PHE A 29 -9.31 7.54 4.87
CA PHE A 29 -8.55 6.40 4.37
C PHE A 29 -8.48 5.27 5.39
N ILE A 30 -8.68 4.03 4.95
CA ILE A 30 -8.56 2.83 5.79
C ILE A 30 -7.73 1.76 5.09
N HIS A 31 -6.87 1.07 5.85
CA HIS A 31 -6.05 -0.04 5.37
C HIS A 31 -6.50 -1.37 6.00
N ILE A 32 -6.32 -2.50 5.31
CA ILE A 32 -6.72 -3.83 5.79
C ILE A 32 -6.08 -4.17 7.15
N SER A 33 -4.88 -3.64 7.42
CA SER A 33 -4.15 -3.91 8.67
C SER A 33 -4.81 -3.36 9.93
N VAL A 34 -5.71 -2.37 9.81
CA VAL A 34 -6.40 -1.80 10.99
C VAL A 34 -7.72 -2.49 11.30
N PHE A 35 -8.19 -3.38 10.43
CA PHE A 35 -9.38 -4.18 10.69
C PHE A 35 -9.11 -5.23 11.78
N PRO A 36 -10.13 -5.62 12.55
CA PRO A 36 -10.04 -6.74 13.47
C PRO A 36 -9.58 -8.02 12.74
N ARG A 37 -8.88 -8.90 13.45
CA ARG A 37 -8.53 -10.24 12.95
C ARG A 37 -9.67 -11.22 13.21
N ASP A 38 -10.88 -10.87 12.78
CA ASP A 38 -12.09 -11.67 12.92
C ASP A 38 -12.29 -12.66 11.76
N GLY A 39 -11.34 -12.71 10.82
CA GLY A 39 -11.36 -13.63 9.68
C GLY A 39 -12.39 -13.25 8.60
N LYS A 40 -13.06 -12.11 8.75
CA LYS A 40 -13.99 -11.57 7.77
C LYS A 40 -13.29 -10.49 6.96
N PRO A 41 -13.31 -10.54 5.61
CA PRO A 41 -12.85 -9.43 4.82
C PRO A 41 -13.75 -8.20 5.02
N PRO A 42 -13.24 -6.98 4.78
CA PRO A 42 -14.07 -5.78 4.75
C PRO A 42 -15.09 -5.83 3.61
N GLN A 43 -16.33 -5.41 3.87
CA GLN A 43 -17.38 -5.39 2.85
C GLN A 43 -17.84 -3.97 2.54
N MET A 44 -18.05 -3.67 1.25
CA MET A 44 -18.66 -2.40 0.86
C MET A 44 -20.06 -2.27 1.46
N GLY A 45 -20.39 -1.08 1.98
CA GLY A 45 -21.63 -0.80 2.70
C GLY A 45 -21.63 -1.18 4.18
N GLU A 46 -20.54 -1.75 4.70
CA GLU A 46 -20.44 -2.12 6.12
C GLU A 46 -20.31 -0.89 7.03
N SER A 47 -21.03 -0.90 8.15
CA SER A 47 -20.92 0.13 9.19
C SER A 47 -19.74 -0.18 10.10
N LEU A 48 -18.89 0.83 10.35
CA LEU A 48 -17.66 0.72 11.12
C LEU A 48 -17.59 1.84 12.16
N LEU A 49 -17.06 1.51 13.33
CA LEU A 49 -16.63 2.45 14.37
C LEU A 49 -15.12 2.60 14.30
N PHE A 50 -14.61 3.81 14.18
CA PHE A 50 -13.19 4.07 14.03
C PHE A 50 -12.78 5.38 14.70
N GLU A 51 -11.48 5.56 14.92
CA GLU A 51 -10.90 6.83 15.35
C GLU A 51 -10.13 7.45 14.18
N ILE A 52 -10.10 8.77 14.11
CA ILE A 52 -9.38 9.50 13.07
C ILE A 52 -8.03 9.94 13.62
N GLU A 53 -6.96 9.59 12.91
CA GLU A 53 -5.60 10.05 13.17
C GLU A 53 -5.03 10.70 11.90
N LEU A 54 -4.06 11.60 12.06
CA LEU A 54 -3.36 12.20 10.93
C LEU A 54 -2.12 11.37 10.61
N ASP A 55 -1.90 11.11 9.33
CA ASP A 55 -0.68 10.51 8.83
C ASP A 55 0.50 11.51 8.87
N LYS A 56 1.70 11.01 8.62
CA LYS A 56 2.92 11.80 8.37
C LYS A 56 2.72 12.84 7.27
N ASP A 57 1.88 12.54 6.29
CA ASP A 57 1.52 13.44 5.18
C ASP A 57 0.32 14.37 5.49
N GLY A 58 -0.17 14.38 6.74
CA GLY A 58 -1.32 15.18 7.15
C GLY A 58 -2.69 14.66 6.67
N ARG A 59 -2.72 13.47 6.05
CA ARG A 59 -3.97 12.84 5.58
C ARG A 59 -4.71 12.16 6.73
N LYS A 60 -6.05 12.24 6.73
CA LYS A 60 -6.89 11.57 7.73
C LYS A 60 -6.97 10.07 7.45
N ARG A 61 -6.58 9.27 8.44
CA ARG A 61 -6.64 7.80 8.42
C ARG A 61 -7.50 7.26 9.56
N ALA A 62 -8.18 6.15 9.30
CA ALA A 62 -8.93 5.41 10.30
C ALA A 62 -7.99 4.49 11.08
N VAL A 63 -8.07 4.54 12.41
CA VAL A 63 -7.36 3.65 13.33
C VAL A 63 -8.34 3.04 14.34
N ARG A 64 -7.94 1.94 14.97
CA ARG A 64 -8.76 1.21 15.98
C ARG A 64 -10.19 0.92 15.47
N VAL A 65 -10.28 0.28 14.30
CA VAL A 65 -11.55 -0.02 13.63
C VAL A 65 -12.26 -1.18 14.32
N ALA A 66 -13.56 -1.03 14.56
CA ALA A 66 -14.43 -2.04 15.15
C ALA A 66 -15.74 -2.15 14.35
N ARG A 67 -16.30 -3.35 14.28
CA ARG A 67 -17.57 -3.63 13.61
C ARG A 67 -18.71 -3.58 14.64
N PRO A 68 -19.58 -2.55 14.66
CA PRO A 68 -20.79 -2.52 15.46
C PRO A 68 -21.74 -3.63 14.99
N GLY A 69 -21.62 -4.83 15.58
CA GLY A 69 -22.37 -6.02 15.17
C GLY A 69 -21.74 -7.32 15.66
N LEU A 70 -20.43 -7.33 15.96
CA LEU A 70 -19.86 -8.35 16.85
C LEU A 70 -20.03 -7.86 18.29
N SER A 71 -21.17 -8.20 18.89
CA SER A 71 -21.41 -8.10 20.33
C SER A 71 -20.40 -8.96 21.09
N ILE A 72 -19.21 -8.42 21.34
CA ILE A 72 -18.42 -8.86 22.48
C ILE A 72 -19.10 -8.20 23.68
N ALA A 73 -19.85 -8.99 24.46
CA ALA A 73 -20.30 -8.60 25.78
C ALA A 73 -19.09 -7.99 26.54
N PRO A 74 -19.26 -6.91 27.31
CA PRO A 74 -18.14 -6.22 27.94
C PRO A 74 -17.35 -7.19 28.81
N MET A 75 -16.16 -7.57 28.35
CA MET A 75 -15.21 -8.30 29.16
C MET A 75 -14.69 -7.32 30.19
N ALA A 76 -15.21 -7.44 31.41
CA ALA A 76 -14.86 -6.60 32.55
C ALA A 76 -13.34 -6.52 32.75
N PRO A 77 -12.82 -5.40 33.29
CA PRO A 77 -11.40 -5.27 33.57
C PRO A 77 -11.06 -6.11 34.80
N ALA A 78 -10.42 -7.26 34.62
CA ALA A 78 -9.81 -7.99 35.73
C ALA A 78 -8.46 -7.35 36.07
N HIS A 79 -8.52 -6.17 36.69
CA HIS A 79 -7.40 -5.62 37.46
C HIS A 79 -7.36 -6.31 38.83
N SER A 80 -6.23 -6.95 39.12
CA SER A 80 -5.54 -7.01 40.42
C SER A 80 -6.38 -7.16 41.70
N THR A 81 -6.19 -8.26 42.42
CA THR A 81 -6.01 -8.23 43.87
C THR A 81 -5.34 -9.52 44.37
N GLU A 82 -4.09 -9.37 44.81
CA GLU A 82 -3.50 -10.16 45.88
C GLU A 82 -4.49 -10.32 47.05
N ARG A 83 -4.51 -11.50 47.70
CA ARG A 83 -4.09 -11.69 49.11
C ARG A 83 -4.44 -13.08 49.66
N SER A 84 -3.38 -13.88 49.83
CA SER A 84 -2.96 -14.58 51.06
C SER A 84 -4.00 -15.26 51.97
N ARG A 85 -3.76 -16.56 52.19
CA ARG A 85 -3.79 -17.34 53.47
C ARG A 85 -3.67 -18.83 53.09
N GLN A 86 -2.89 -19.74 53.67
CA GLN A 86 -1.76 -19.80 54.59
C GLN A 86 -1.34 -21.30 54.60
N ALA A 87 -0.05 -21.57 54.86
CA ALA A 87 0.71 -22.85 54.77
C ALA A 87 0.35 -23.89 55.88
N PRO A 88 1.14 -24.96 56.25
CA PRO A 88 2.44 -25.48 55.74
C PRO A 88 2.60 -27.06 55.73
N HIS A 89 3.86 -27.51 55.52
CA HIS A 89 4.44 -28.87 55.64
C HIS A 89 4.29 -29.82 54.43
N ALA A 90 5.27 -30.59 53.97
CA ALA A 90 6.54 -31.04 54.56
C ALA A 90 7.61 -31.29 53.47
N GLN A 91 8.87 -31.28 53.91
CA GLN A 91 10.08 -31.59 53.14
C GLN A 91 10.06 -33.03 52.61
N ARG A 92 10.48 -33.24 51.36
CA ARG A 92 11.34 -34.41 51.05
C ARG A 92 12.21 -34.21 49.83
N HIS A 93 13.48 -34.54 50.03
CA HIS A 93 14.59 -34.46 49.11
C HIS A 93 14.54 -35.53 47.99
N THR A 94 15.22 -35.18 46.89
CA THR A 94 15.98 -35.99 45.91
C THR A 94 15.26 -36.89 44.88
N ARG A 95 15.40 -36.50 43.60
CA ARG A 95 16.18 -37.21 42.55
C ARG A 95 16.08 -36.48 41.19
N PRO A 96 17.18 -36.26 40.44
CA PRO A 96 17.08 -35.81 39.05
C PRO A 96 16.85 -37.02 38.14
N ALA A 97 15.69 -37.08 37.50
CA ALA A 97 15.40 -38.06 36.45
C ALA A 97 15.75 -37.46 35.08
N ARG A 98 16.94 -37.85 34.58
CA ARG A 98 17.34 -38.15 33.19
C ARG A 98 16.48 -37.54 32.06
N PRO A 99 17.04 -36.67 31.18
CA PRO A 99 16.33 -36.23 29.99
C PRO A 99 16.19 -37.41 29.00
N GLU A 100 14.94 -37.72 28.66
CA GLU A 100 14.56 -38.75 27.69
C GLU A 100 14.97 -38.28 26.29
N ARG A 101 15.92 -39.00 25.70
CA ARG A 101 16.49 -38.75 24.37
C ARG A 101 15.49 -39.23 23.32
N ARG A 102 14.42 -38.46 23.08
CA ARG A 102 13.44 -38.79 22.03
C ARG A 102 13.93 -38.35 20.65
N SER A 103 14.11 -39.37 19.83
CA SER A 103 14.47 -39.39 18.41
C SER A 103 13.85 -38.24 17.59
N SER A 104 14.71 -37.46 16.95
CA SER A 104 14.43 -36.26 16.15
C SER A 104 13.91 -36.54 14.73
N LEU A 105 13.61 -37.81 14.38
CA LEU A 105 13.18 -38.19 13.03
C LEU A 105 11.77 -37.67 12.64
N GLY A 106 10.94 -37.25 13.61
CA GLY A 106 9.59 -36.75 13.35
C GLY A 106 9.49 -35.26 12.96
N ARG A 107 10.58 -34.49 13.03
CA ARG A 107 10.59 -33.04 12.73
C ARG A 107 10.94 -32.69 11.29
N ALA A 108 11.50 -33.63 10.53
CA ALA A 108 11.94 -33.40 9.15
C ALA A 108 10.83 -33.64 8.12
N LEU A 109 9.82 -34.46 8.43
CA LEU A 109 8.70 -34.75 7.52
C LEU A 109 7.94 -33.49 7.05
N PRO A 110 7.52 -32.56 7.93
CA PRO A 110 6.77 -31.38 7.47
C PRO A 110 7.64 -30.43 6.64
N LEU A 111 8.94 -30.31 6.94
CA LEU A 111 9.86 -29.49 6.16
C LEU A 111 10.12 -30.09 4.77
N LEU A 112 10.26 -31.41 4.69
CA LEU A 112 10.44 -32.11 3.41
C LEU A 112 9.18 -31.98 2.55
N ILE A 113 7.99 -32.10 3.14
CA ILE A 113 6.72 -31.86 2.44
C ILE A 113 6.64 -30.41 1.94
N LEU A 114 7.03 -29.42 2.75
CA LEU A 114 7.03 -28.01 2.36
C LEU A 114 7.99 -27.74 1.19
N VAL A 115 9.19 -28.33 1.23
CA VAL A 115 10.18 -28.23 0.14
C VAL A 115 9.68 -28.91 -1.14
N VAL A 116 9.04 -30.08 -1.04
CA VAL A 116 8.46 -30.80 -2.19
C VAL A 116 7.29 -30.00 -2.78
N VAL A 117 6.39 -29.45 -1.96
CA VAL A 117 5.28 -28.61 -2.42
C VAL A 117 5.80 -27.33 -3.08
N ALA A 118 6.83 -26.69 -2.50
CA ALA A 118 7.46 -25.51 -3.08
C ALA A 118 8.15 -25.83 -4.42
N ALA A 119 8.88 -26.95 -4.52
CA ALA A 119 9.51 -27.38 -5.77
C ALA A 119 8.47 -27.73 -6.86
N PHE A 120 7.39 -28.42 -6.50
CA PHE A 120 6.32 -28.76 -7.42
C PHE A 120 5.52 -27.53 -7.86
N GLY A 121 5.28 -26.59 -6.94
CA GLY A 121 4.69 -25.28 -7.23
C GLY A 121 5.57 -24.43 -8.15
N TYR A 122 6.89 -24.44 -7.92
CA TYR A 122 7.85 -23.74 -8.75
C TYR A 122 7.94 -24.34 -10.16
N GLN A 123 7.92 -25.68 -10.30
CA GLN A 123 7.83 -26.32 -11.62
C GLN A 123 6.55 -25.93 -12.36
N LYS A 124 5.38 -25.95 -11.69
CA LYS A 124 4.10 -25.53 -12.29
C LYS A 124 4.08 -24.05 -12.68
N TYR A 125 4.73 -23.19 -11.90
CA TYR A 125 4.87 -21.76 -12.19
C TYR A 125 5.84 -21.51 -13.35
N ALA A 126 6.98 -22.20 -13.38
CA ALA A 126 7.98 -22.08 -14.44
C ALA A 126 7.43 -22.53 -15.80
N HIS A 127 6.62 -23.60 -15.85
CA HIS A 127 5.95 -24.01 -17.10
C HIS A 127 4.91 -23.00 -17.62
N ARG A 128 4.44 -22.06 -16.79
CA ARG A 128 3.59 -20.93 -17.23
C ARG A 128 4.40 -19.75 -17.76
N PHE A 129 5.72 -19.71 -17.50
CA PHE A 129 6.62 -18.65 -17.95
C PHE A 129 7.57 -19.07 -19.08
N SER A 130 7.67 -20.36 -19.41
CA SER A 130 8.38 -20.84 -20.62
C SER A 130 7.51 -20.93 -21.86
N GLY A 131 6.30 -20.35 -21.84
CA GLY A 131 5.58 -19.99 -23.05
C GLY A 131 6.22 -18.76 -23.69
N GLY A 132 7.45 -18.95 -24.19
CA GLY A 132 8.09 -18.00 -25.09
C GLY A 132 7.21 -17.76 -26.31
N ASP A 133 7.10 -16.48 -26.63
CA ASP A 133 7.02 -15.93 -27.99
C ASP A 133 6.34 -16.81 -29.04
N ASN A 134 5.04 -16.59 -29.20
CA ASN A 134 4.45 -16.68 -30.54
C ASN A 134 3.69 -15.38 -30.84
N TRP A 135 4.42 -14.27 -30.89
CA TRP A 135 4.02 -13.17 -31.75
C TRP A 135 4.57 -13.48 -33.14
N GLN A 136 3.74 -14.12 -33.95
CA GLN A 136 3.93 -14.12 -35.39
C GLN A 136 4.03 -12.65 -35.83
N VAL A 137 5.23 -12.24 -36.22
CA VAL A 137 5.40 -11.10 -37.11
C VAL A 137 4.72 -11.51 -38.41
N VAL A 138 3.49 -11.07 -38.57
CA VAL A 138 2.79 -11.15 -39.85
C VAL A 138 3.44 -10.07 -40.72
N ASP A 139 4.44 -10.46 -41.50
CA ASP A 139 4.91 -9.68 -42.66
C ASP A 139 3.78 -9.70 -43.70
N GLU A 140 2.76 -8.87 -43.50
CA GLU A 140 1.80 -8.50 -44.52
C GLU A 140 2.03 -7.01 -44.82
N PRO A 141 2.31 -6.63 -46.08
CA PRO A 141 2.42 -5.23 -46.47
C PRO A 141 1.02 -4.62 -46.58
N THR A 142 0.32 -4.54 -45.46
CA THR A 142 -0.93 -3.80 -45.36
C THR A 142 -0.61 -2.49 -44.69
N THR A 143 -0.72 -1.43 -45.48
CA THR A 143 -0.67 -0.01 -45.11
C THR A 143 -1.47 0.27 -43.84
N VAL A 144 -0.86 0.10 -42.67
CA VAL A 144 -1.42 0.56 -41.40
C VAL A 144 -1.04 2.02 -41.27
N GLN A 145 -1.98 2.89 -41.64
CA GLN A 145 -1.98 4.27 -41.20
C GLN A 145 -1.81 4.27 -39.68
N ARG A 146 -0.66 4.76 -39.22
CA ARG A 146 -0.43 5.08 -37.82
C ARG A 146 -1.50 6.09 -37.42
N VAL A 147 -2.56 5.62 -36.77
CA VAL A 147 -3.41 6.48 -35.95
C VAL A 147 -2.54 6.85 -34.75
N VAL A 148 -1.71 7.87 -34.96
CA VAL A 148 -1.14 8.67 -33.88
C VAL A 148 -2.36 9.09 -33.06
N PRO A 149 -2.47 8.74 -31.76
CA PRO A 149 -3.45 9.40 -30.93
C PRO A 149 -3.15 10.88 -31.08
N ARG A 150 -4.09 11.60 -31.68
CA ARG A 150 -4.00 13.03 -31.89
C ARG A 150 -3.74 13.61 -30.52
N SER A 151 -2.47 13.87 -30.23
CA SER A 151 -2.07 14.78 -29.17
C SER A 151 -2.98 15.97 -29.39
N ALA A 152 -3.84 16.24 -28.41
CA ALA A 152 -4.59 17.48 -28.42
C ALA A 152 -3.57 18.56 -28.79
N PRO A 153 -3.84 19.42 -29.78
CA PRO A 153 -2.91 20.49 -30.09
C PRO A 153 -2.63 21.19 -28.77
N ALA A 154 -1.38 21.12 -28.32
CA ALA A 154 -0.92 21.99 -27.25
C ALA A 154 -1.39 23.40 -27.67
N PRO A 155 -2.02 24.17 -26.78
CA PRO A 155 -2.43 25.52 -27.13
C PRO A 155 -1.19 26.18 -27.73
N GLU A 156 -1.30 26.71 -28.96
CA GLU A 156 -0.28 27.56 -29.55
C GLU A 156 -0.20 28.82 -28.70
N SER A 157 0.44 28.70 -27.55
CA SER A 157 0.75 29.79 -26.67
C SER A 157 1.86 30.55 -27.35
N SER A 158 1.53 31.75 -27.80
CA SER A 158 2.43 32.71 -28.43
C SER A 158 3.52 33.14 -27.45
N PHE A 159 4.51 32.30 -27.24
CA PHE A 159 5.65 32.61 -26.40
C PHE A 159 6.63 33.48 -27.19
N ARG A 160 7.10 34.56 -26.57
CA ARG A 160 8.06 35.50 -27.15
C ARG A 160 9.14 35.76 -26.12
N CYS A 161 10.38 35.86 -26.60
CA CYS A 161 11.50 36.22 -25.75
C CYS A 161 11.30 37.64 -25.21
N ASP A 162 10.94 37.75 -23.93
CA ASP A 162 10.63 38.99 -23.22
C ASP A 162 11.72 39.37 -22.19
N GLY A 163 12.85 38.67 -22.22
CA GLY A 163 14.01 38.93 -21.37
C GLY A 163 14.01 38.20 -20.02
N ARG A 164 13.01 37.35 -19.75
CA ARG A 164 13.01 36.49 -18.56
C ARG A 164 14.09 35.41 -18.63
N GLN A 165 14.80 35.20 -17.52
CA GLN A 165 15.96 34.29 -17.45
C GLN A 165 15.88 33.21 -16.37
N HIS A 166 14.90 33.25 -15.46
CA HIS A 166 14.80 32.31 -14.34
C HIS A 166 13.42 31.67 -14.21
N CYS A 167 13.36 30.45 -13.66
CA CYS A 167 12.16 29.63 -13.51
C CYS A 167 11.00 30.28 -12.76
N SER A 168 11.30 31.12 -11.76
CA SER A 168 10.29 31.85 -11.00
C SER A 168 9.47 32.85 -11.83
N GLN A 169 9.93 33.15 -13.05
CA GLN A 169 9.29 34.09 -13.95
C GLN A 169 8.39 33.38 -14.98
N MET A 170 8.39 32.04 -15.01
CA MET A 170 7.61 31.23 -15.95
C MET A 170 6.21 30.94 -15.43
N ARG A 171 5.22 30.93 -16.33
CA ARG A 171 3.80 30.66 -16.01
C ARG A 171 3.42 29.21 -16.31
N SER A 172 4.28 28.46 -17.00
CA SER A 172 4.11 27.03 -17.29
C SER A 172 5.42 26.36 -17.70
N CYS A 173 5.49 25.04 -17.59
CA CYS A 173 6.68 24.27 -18.01
C CYS A 173 6.90 24.35 -19.53
N ALA A 174 5.82 24.36 -20.31
CA ALA A 174 5.89 24.48 -21.77
C ALA A 174 6.47 25.85 -22.22
N GLU A 175 6.21 26.91 -21.45
CA GLU A 175 6.83 28.23 -21.67
C GLU A 175 8.33 28.20 -21.36
N ALA A 176 8.72 27.54 -20.27
CA ALA A 176 10.13 27.42 -19.88
C ALA A 176 10.94 26.62 -20.92
N GLU A 177 10.37 25.54 -21.47
CA GLU A 177 10.99 24.74 -22.53
C GLU A 177 11.15 25.55 -23.83
N TYR A 178 10.13 26.33 -24.20
CA TYR A 178 10.22 27.23 -25.35
C TYR A 178 11.36 28.25 -25.19
N PHE A 179 11.51 28.83 -24.01
CA PHE A 179 12.56 29.81 -23.73
C PHE A 179 13.97 29.20 -23.76
N LEU A 180 14.15 27.95 -23.31
CA LEU A 180 15.42 27.22 -23.44
C LEU A 180 15.83 27.01 -24.91
N GLN A 181 14.86 26.70 -25.79
CA GLN A 181 15.15 26.37 -27.18
C GLN A 181 15.22 27.60 -28.11
N HIS A 182 14.51 28.69 -27.78
CA HIS A 182 14.29 29.81 -28.72
C HIS A 182 14.82 31.18 -28.23
N CYS A 183 15.23 31.31 -26.98
CA CYS A 183 15.64 32.62 -26.41
C CYS A 183 17.11 32.66 -25.99
N PRO A 184 17.82 33.80 -26.18
CA PRO A 184 19.18 33.97 -25.70
C PRO A 184 19.23 34.29 -24.20
N ASN A 185 20.32 33.89 -23.52
CA ASN A 185 20.65 34.22 -22.11
C ASN A 185 19.73 33.62 -21.03
N VAL A 186 19.05 32.52 -21.31
CA VAL A 186 18.25 31.77 -20.32
C VAL A 186 19.13 31.06 -19.29
N LYS A 187 18.75 31.13 -18.00
CA LYS A 187 19.43 30.52 -16.85
C LYS A 187 18.43 29.69 -16.03
N MET A 188 17.80 28.73 -16.71
CA MET A 188 16.72 27.88 -16.16
C MET A 188 17.08 26.40 -16.16
N ASP A 189 18.02 26.01 -17.02
CA ASP A 189 18.65 24.70 -17.07
C ASP A 189 19.96 24.80 -16.26
N GLY A 190 19.95 24.21 -15.07
CA GLY A 190 21.01 24.37 -14.08
C GLY A 190 22.16 23.39 -14.26
N ASP A 191 21.88 22.23 -14.84
CA ASP A 191 22.79 21.09 -15.03
C ASP A 191 23.04 20.77 -16.51
N GLY A 192 22.30 21.39 -17.43
CA GLY A 192 22.54 21.38 -18.87
C GLY A 192 21.89 20.21 -19.59
N ASP A 193 20.87 19.59 -19.00
CA ASP A 193 20.26 18.37 -19.49
C ASP A 193 19.06 18.60 -20.44
N GLY A 194 18.63 19.86 -20.57
CA GLY A 194 17.50 20.29 -21.39
C GLY A 194 16.15 20.28 -20.67
N GLU A 195 16.07 19.89 -19.39
CA GLU A 195 14.86 20.04 -18.57
C GLU A 195 14.85 21.39 -17.83
N PRO A 196 13.89 22.28 -18.12
CA PRO A 196 13.77 23.52 -17.36
C PRO A 196 13.25 23.25 -15.95
N CYS A 197 13.81 23.97 -14.97
CA CYS A 197 13.20 24.11 -13.64
C CYS A 197 13.15 22.84 -12.77
N GLU A 198 14.19 22.03 -12.81
CA GLU A 198 14.33 20.75 -12.09
C GLU A 198 14.01 20.74 -10.58
N ARG A 199 14.04 21.90 -9.91
CA ARG A 199 13.99 22.02 -8.43
C ARG A 199 12.69 22.62 -7.87
N GLY A 200 11.66 22.83 -8.67
CA GLY A 200 10.39 23.39 -8.18
C GLY A 200 9.37 23.65 -9.29
N PRO A 201 8.11 23.96 -8.94
CA PRO A 201 7.02 23.90 -9.90
C PRO A 201 7.24 24.94 -10.99
N CYS A 202 7.15 24.46 -12.22
CA CYS A 202 6.28 25.11 -13.17
C CYS A 202 4.84 24.58 -13.02
#